data_AF-A0A2G9RLW8-F1
#
_entry.id   AF-A0A2G9RLW8-F1
#
_cell.length_a   1.000
_cell.length_b   1.000
_cell.length_c   1.000
_cell.angle_alpha   90.00
_cell.angle_beta   90.00
_cell.angle_gamma   90.00
#
_symmetry.space_group_name_H-M   'P 1'
#
loop_
_entity.id
_entity.type
_entity.pdbx_description
1 polymer ?
#
loop_
_entity_poly.entity_id
_entity_poly.type
_entity_poly.pdbx_seq_one_letter_code
_entity_poly.pdbx_strand_id
1 'polypeptide(L)'
;MTSSLSIVTGKLPFLTEVDSTQVRRQLCGGSQAAVERMICFGRELQAMSEQLRRERGKNATNKNMLKDAFSLLAYSDPWNSPVGYQLDPIQREHVCSSLNSAILDIHNLPKQPPLSLALEQAAQCLEMMAHSGIGSCAFARVADYLH
;
A
#
# COMPACT_ATOMS: atom_id res chain seq x y z
N MET A 1 5.37 14.52 -46.67
CA MET A 1 5.21 13.42 -45.70
C MET A 1 4.80 14.04 -44.39
N THR A 2 3.51 14.34 -44.29
CA THR A 2 2.85 14.97 -43.15
C THR A 2 2.00 13.91 -42.48
N SER A 3 2.25 13.62 -41.21
CA SER A 3 1.24 13.02 -40.35
C SER A 3 1.59 13.39 -38.91
N SER A 4 1.22 14.61 -38.55
CA SER A 4 1.18 15.06 -37.16
C SER A 4 -0.10 14.51 -36.55
N LEU A 5 0.11 13.81 -35.44
CA LEU A 5 -0.86 13.10 -34.63
C LEU A 5 -2.01 14.03 -34.20
N SER A 6 -3.23 13.65 -34.56
CA SER A 6 -4.45 14.32 -34.12
C SER A 6 -4.61 14.20 -32.61
N ILE A 7 -4.78 15.35 -31.96
CA ILE A 7 -5.31 15.49 -30.60
C ILE A 7 -6.72 14.91 -30.60
N VAL A 8 -6.90 13.77 -29.92
CA VAL A 8 -8.22 13.32 -29.48
C VAL A 8 -8.33 13.61 -28.00
N THR A 9 -9.14 14.61 -27.70
CA THR A 9 -9.79 14.86 -26.43
C THR A 9 -10.56 13.61 -25.99
N GLY A 10 -9.92 12.80 -25.16
CA GLY A 10 -10.53 11.62 -24.54
C GLY A 10 -10.28 11.67 -23.03
N LYS A 11 -11.33 12.02 -22.29
CA LYS A 11 -11.45 11.88 -20.84
C LYS A 11 -10.95 10.48 -20.44
N LEU A 12 -9.79 10.36 -19.79
CA LEU A 12 -9.35 9.09 -19.22
C LEU A 12 -10.16 8.83 -17.93
N PRO A 13 -11.01 7.80 -17.87
CA PRO A 13 -11.53 7.29 -16.62
C PRO A 13 -10.51 6.27 -16.12
N PHE A 14 -9.55 6.70 -15.31
CA PHE A 14 -8.63 5.75 -14.68
C PHE A 14 -9.32 5.10 -13.47
N LEU A 15 -9.96 3.96 -13.76
CA LEU A 15 -10.30 2.85 -12.86
C LEU A 15 -11.21 3.13 -11.66
N THR A 16 -12.50 3.27 -11.94
CA THR A 16 -13.55 2.71 -11.08
C THR A 16 -14.45 1.80 -11.91
N GLU A 17 -13.88 0.69 -12.40
CA GLU A 17 -14.68 -0.47 -12.81
C GLU A 17 -14.81 -1.36 -11.57
N VAL A 18 -15.74 -0.98 -10.69
CA VAL A 18 -16.39 -1.89 -9.76
C VAL A 18 -17.39 -2.69 -10.60
N ASP A 19 -16.91 -3.67 -11.38
CA ASP A 19 -17.81 -4.72 -11.89
C ASP A 19 -17.89 -5.83 -10.85
N SER A 20 -18.83 -5.63 -9.94
CA SER A 20 -19.24 -6.59 -8.92
C SER A 20 -20.19 -7.63 -9.52
N THR A 21 -19.77 -8.31 -10.57
CA THR A 21 -20.39 -9.61 -10.89
C THR A 21 -19.86 -10.61 -9.87
N GLN A 22 -20.78 -11.28 -9.17
CA GLN A 22 -20.51 -12.32 -8.17
C GLN A 22 -19.85 -13.55 -8.83
N VAL A 23 -18.63 -13.42 -9.33
CA VAL A 23 -17.73 -14.56 -9.48
C VAL A 23 -17.55 -15.08 -8.07
N ARG A 24 -18.17 -16.21 -7.75
CA ARG A 24 -18.08 -16.89 -6.46
C ARG A 24 -16.59 -16.93 -6.10
N ARG A 25 -16.16 -16.07 -5.17
CA ARG A 25 -14.76 -15.95 -4.79
C ARG A 25 -14.41 -17.27 -4.11
N GLN A 26 -13.54 -18.05 -4.74
CA GLN A 26 -13.14 -19.36 -4.23
C GLN A 26 -11.71 -19.28 -3.72
N LEU A 27 -11.50 -19.77 -2.49
CA LEU A 27 -10.16 -20.00 -1.97
C LEU A 27 -9.37 -20.85 -2.94
N CYS A 28 -8.14 -20.41 -3.24
CA CYS A 28 -7.23 -21.16 -4.09
C CYS A 28 -7.85 -21.54 -5.46
N GLY A 29 -8.80 -20.75 -5.96
CA GLY A 29 -9.52 -21.02 -7.21
C GLY A 29 -10.32 -22.32 -7.21
N GLY A 30 -10.67 -22.86 -6.03
CA GLY A 30 -11.35 -24.15 -5.88
C GLY A 30 -10.48 -25.37 -6.14
N SER A 31 -9.17 -25.19 -6.38
CA SER A 31 -8.25 -26.28 -6.70
C SER A 31 -7.70 -26.93 -5.42
N GLN A 32 -7.94 -28.23 -5.26
CA GLN A 32 -7.38 -29.01 -4.14
C GLN A 32 -5.84 -28.92 -4.10
N ALA A 33 -5.17 -29.05 -5.25
CA ALA A 33 -3.71 -28.94 -5.32
C ALA A 33 -3.21 -27.56 -4.87
N ALA A 34 -3.97 -26.49 -5.13
CA ALA A 34 -3.63 -25.15 -4.67
C ALA A 34 -3.84 -24.99 -3.15
N VAL A 35 -4.89 -25.62 -2.59
CA VAL A 35 -5.10 -25.69 -1.13
C VAL A 35 -3.98 -26.47 -0.44
N GLU A 36 -3.55 -27.60 -0.99
CA GLU A 36 -2.43 -28.39 -0.46
C GLU A 36 -1.13 -27.58 -0.47
N ARG A 37 -0.82 -26.89 -1.57
CA ARG A 37 0.34 -25.97 -1.63
C ARG A 37 0.24 -24.85 -0.59
N MET A 38 -0.95 -24.29 -0.38
CA MET A 38 -1.17 -23.28 0.65
C MET A 38 -0.91 -23.82 2.06
N ILE A 39 -1.35 -25.05 2.35
CA ILE A 39 -1.08 -25.72 3.62
C ILE A 39 0.42 -25.98 3.80
N CYS A 40 1.12 -26.47 2.77
CA CYS A 40 2.57 -26.66 2.81
C CYS A 40 3.30 -25.35 3.09
N PHE A 41 2.95 -24.28 2.36
CA PHE A 41 3.49 -22.95 2.60
C PHE A 41 3.24 -22.47 4.03
N GLY A 42 2.05 -22.72 4.59
CA GLY A 42 1.76 -22.41 5.98
C GLY A 42 2.67 -23.13 6.98
N ARG A 43 3.02 -24.39 6.74
CA ARG A 43 3.97 -25.14 7.60
C ARG A 43 5.36 -24.54 7.55
N GLU A 44 5.83 -24.17 6.36
CA GLU A 44 7.12 -23.48 6.18
C GLU A 44 7.14 -22.13 6.90
N LEU A 45 6.06 -21.36 6.79
CA LEU A 45 5.92 -20.07 7.45
C LEU A 45 5.90 -20.18 8.97
N GLN A 46 5.25 -21.22 9.51
CA GLN A 46 5.28 -21.54 10.95
C GLN A 46 6.70 -21.87 11.42
N ALA A 47 7.44 -22.70 10.68
CA ALA A 47 8.83 -23.03 11.00
C ALA A 47 9.71 -21.76 11.03
N MET A 48 9.53 -20.87 10.05
CA MET A 48 10.22 -19.57 10.02
C MET A 48 9.85 -18.69 11.24
N SER A 49 8.57 -18.63 11.61
CA SER A 49 8.13 -17.88 12.81
C SER A 49 8.76 -18.43 14.09
N GLU A 50 8.92 -19.74 14.21
CA GLU A 50 9.57 -20.37 15.36
C GLU A 50 11.07 -20.08 15.40
N GLN A 51 11.74 -20.10 14.25
CA GLN A 51 13.14 -19.71 14.14
C GLN A 51 13.33 -18.25 14.57
N LEU A 52 12.55 -17.32 14.02
CA LEU A 52 12.58 -15.90 14.41
C LEU A 52 12.30 -15.70 15.90
N ARG A 53 11.41 -16.51 16.48
CA ARG A 53 11.15 -16.46 17.93
C ARG A 53 12.38 -16.85 18.76
N ARG A 54 13.18 -17.81 18.29
CA ARG A 54 14.41 -18.24 18.96
C ARG A 54 15.50 -17.17 18.83
N GLU A 55 15.64 -16.56 17.66
CA GLU A 55 16.69 -15.58 17.35
C GLU A 55 16.40 -14.19 17.91
N ARG A 56 15.15 -13.72 17.85
CA ARG A 56 14.76 -12.32 18.14
C ARG A 56 13.78 -12.20 19.31
N GLY A 57 13.40 -13.32 19.93
CA GLY A 57 12.45 -13.35 21.04
C GLY A 57 10.98 -13.33 20.60
N LYS A 58 10.07 -13.21 21.58
CA LYS A 58 8.63 -13.29 21.34
C LYS A 58 8.10 -12.02 20.66
N ASN A 59 7.43 -12.19 19.52
CA ASN A 59 6.67 -11.13 18.86
C ASN A 59 5.19 -11.52 18.81
N ALA A 60 4.38 -10.90 19.67
CA ALA A 60 2.95 -11.21 19.78
C ALA A 60 2.18 -10.82 18.51
N THR A 61 2.55 -9.72 17.88
CA THR A 61 1.95 -9.23 16.63
C THR A 61 2.13 -10.25 15.51
N ASN A 62 3.36 -10.69 15.25
CA ASN A 62 3.64 -11.68 14.19
C ASN A 62 2.92 -13.01 14.46
N LYS A 63 2.89 -13.45 15.72
CA LYS A 63 2.18 -14.68 16.11
C LYS A 63 0.68 -14.57 15.85
N ASN A 64 0.07 -13.42 16.15
CA ASN A 64 -1.35 -13.19 15.90
C ASN A 64 -1.63 -13.12 14.40
N MET A 65 -0.84 -12.38 13.62
CA MET A 65 -0.97 -12.32 12.16
C MET A 65 -0.91 -13.71 11.52
N LEU A 66 0.02 -14.56 11.96
CA LEU A 66 0.14 -15.93 11.46
C LEU A 66 -1.09 -16.78 11.78
N LYS A 67 -1.60 -16.66 13.01
CA LYS A 67 -2.83 -17.33 13.44
C LYS A 67 -4.03 -16.86 12.62
N ASP A 68 -4.16 -15.56 12.42
CA ASP A 68 -5.28 -14.97 11.68
C ASP A 68 -5.24 -15.38 10.21
N ALA A 69 -4.05 -15.41 9.60
CA ALA A 69 -3.85 -15.90 8.23
C ALA A 69 -4.27 -17.38 8.07
N PHE A 70 -3.89 -18.27 9.00
CA PHE A 70 -4.31 -19.68 8.94
C PHE A 70 -5.78 -19.89 9.27
N SER A 71 -6.36 -19.02 10.09
CA SER A 71 -7.79 -19.09 10.41
C SER A 71 -8.65 -18.93 9.16
N LEU A 72 -8.20 -18.17 8.14
CA LEU A 72 -8.89 -18.04 6.86
C LEU A 72 -9.13 -19.39 6.16
N LEU A 73 -8.21 -20.34 6.30
CA LEU A 73 -8.36 -21.68 5.71
C LEU A 73 -9.39 -22.56 6.42
N ALA A 74 -9.76 -22.22 7.65
CA ALA A 74 -10.75 -22.97 8.42
C ALA A 74 -12.20 -22.64 8.05
N TYR A 75 -12.43 -21.53 7.34
CA TYR A 75 -13.76 -21.10 6.93
C TYR A 75 -14.07 -21.54 5.49
N SER A 76 -15.30 -22.00 5.27
CA SER A 76 -15.80 -22.32 3.93
C SER A 76 -15.90 -21.08 3.03
N ASP A 77 -16.17 -19.93 3.64
CA ASP A 77 -16.11 -18.60 3.00
C ASP A 77 -15.21 -17.67 3.84
N PRO A 78 -13.94 -17.46 3.44
CA PRO A 78 -13.01 -16.63 4.19
C PRO A 78 -13.30 -15.14 4.11
N TRP A 79 -13.95 -14.66 3.04
CA TRP A 79 -14.26 -13.23 2.89
C TRP A 79 -15.28 -12.79 3.93
N ASN A 80 -16.17 -13.69 4.35
CA ASN A 80 -17.14 -13.47 5.42
C ASN A 80 -16.66 -13.96 6.81
N SER A 81 -15.40 -14.35 6.94
CA SER A 81 -14.84 -14.75 8.23
C SER A 81 -14.57 -13.53 9.14
N PRO A 82 -14.41 -13.71 10.47
CA PRO A 82 -14.06 -12.61 11.39
C PRO A 82 -12.75 -11.89 11.03
N VAL A 83 -11.89 -12.56 10.25
CA VAL A 83 -10.60 -12.03 9.80
C VAL A 83 -10.55 -11.79 8.29
N GLY A 84 -11.72 -11.73 7.63
CA GLY A 84 -11.86 -11.53 6.19
C GLY A 84 -11.30 -10.19 5.71
N TYR A 85 -11.21 -9.18 6.60
CA TYR A 85 -10.61 -7.88 6.31
C TYR A 85 -9.15 -7.99 5.82
N GLN A 86 -8.43 -9.07 6.16
CA GLN A 86 -7.07 -9.32 5.66
C GLN A 86 -7.01 -9.52 4.14
N LEU A 87 -8.12 -9.92 3.52
CA LEU A 87 -8.23 -10.13 2.08
C LEU A 87 -8.66 -8.87 1.32
N ASP A 88 -8.97 -7.78 2.04
CA ASP A 88 -9.29 -6.50 1.43
C ASP A 88 -8.07 -5.95 0.69
N PRO A 89 -8.19 -5.57 -0.60
CA PRO A 89 -7.12 -4.94 -1.35
C PRO A 89 -6.47 -3.74 -0.65
N ILE A 90 -7.20 -2.98 0.17
CA ILE A 90 -6.65 -1.81 0.88
C ILE A 90 -5.52 -2.19 1.86
N GLN A 91 -5.54 -3.42 2.39
CA GLN A 91 -4.48 -3.92 3.27
C GLN A 91 -3.12 -4.00 2.54
N ARG A 92 -3.13 -4.14 1.21
CA ARG A 92 -1.89 -4.17 0.40
C ARG A 92 -1.18 -2.82 0.41
N GLU A 93 -1.90 -1.72 0.55
CA GLU A 93 -1.30 -0.37 0.56
C GLU A 93 -0.42 -0.17 1.79
N HIS A 94 -0.87 -0.62 2.97
CA HIS A 94 -0.08 -0.56 4.21
C HIS A 94 1.22 -1.36 4.12
N VAL A 95 1.15 -2.57 3.55
CA VAL A 95 2.33 -3.43 3.35
C VAL A 95 3.28 -2.78 2.34
N CYS A 96 2.76 -2.28 1.23
CA CYS A 96 3.53 -1.60 0.19
C CYS A 96 4.27 -0.38 0.76
N SER A 97 3.57 0.49 1.49
CA SER A 97 4.18 1.67 2.12
C SER A 97 5.29 1.30 3.10
N SER A 98 5.07 0.29 3.94
CA SER A 98 6.06 -0.17 4.92
C SER A 98 7.29 -0.76 4.24
N LEU A 99 7.09 -1.58 3.21
CA LEU A 99 8.16 -2.19 2.42
C LEU A 99 8.96 -1.12 1.66
N ASN A 100 8.28 -0.20 0.96
CA ASN A 100 8.92 0.87 0.20
C ASN A 100 9.76 1.77 1.12
N SER A 101 9.25 2.07 2.31
CA SER A 101 10.01 2.84 3.32
C SER A 101 11.25 2.09 3.79
N ALA A 102 11.14 0.79 4.05
CA ALA A 102 12.29 -0.02 4.49
C ALA A 102 13.37 -0.13 3.40
N ILE A 103 12.97 -0.22 2.12
CA ILE A 103 13.90 -0.21 0.98
C ILE A 103 14.66 1.13 0.93
N LEU A 104 13.95 2.25 1.03
CA LEU A 104 14.58 3.58 1.06
C LEU A 104 15.56 3.70 2.23
N ASP A 105 15.16 3.25 3.42
CA ASP A 105 16.01 3.26 4.62
C ASP A 105 17.30 2.43 4.41
N ILE A 106 17.21 1.24 3.82
CA ILE A 106 18.38 0.39 3.52
C ILE A 106 19.35 1.07 2.55
N HIS A 107 18.82 1.81 1.57
CA HIS A 107 19.62 2.57 0.61
C HIS A 107 20.03 3.96 1.13
N ASN A 108 19.68 4.33 2.37
CA ASN A 108 19.87 5.66 2.94
C ASN A 108 19.27 6.78 2.07
N LEU A 109 18.15 6.49 1.41
CA LEU A 109 17.41 7.46 0.61
C LEU A 109 16.31 8.10 1.45
N PRO A 110 15.99 9.39 1.22
CA PRO A 110 14.94 10.06 1.96
C PRO A 110 13.56 9.45 1.63
N LYS A 111 12.71 9.29 2.66
CA LYS A 111 11.33 8.80 2.50
C LYS A 111 10.44 9.76 1.72
N GLN A 112 10.76 11.04 1.78
CA GLN A 112 10.11 12.08 1.00
C GLN A 112 10.99 12.42 -0.22
N PRO A 113 10.39 12.56 -1.41
CA PRO A 113 11.13 13.00 -2.58
C PRO A 113 11.64 14.43 -2.36
N PRO A 114 12.84 14.79 -2.88
CA PRO A 114 13.42 16.12 -2.71
C PRO A 114 12.49 17.27 -3.12
N LEU A 115 11.64 17.06 -4.14
CA LEU A 115 10.67 18.04 -4.58
C LEU A 115 9.60 18.32 -3.53
N SER A 116 9.11 17.29 -2.82
CA SER A 116 8.14 17.48 -1.72
C SER A 116 8.76 18.29 -0.59
N LEU A 117 10.02 18.01 -0.26
CA LEU A 117 10.74 18.77 0.76
C LEU A 117 10.92 20.24 0.35
N ALA A 118 11.34 20.50 -0.89
CA ALA A 118 11.51 21.86 -1.41
C ALA A 118 10.17 22.63 -1.42
N LEU A 119 9.08 21.94 -1.74
CA LEU A 119 7.72 22.47 -1.73
C LEU A 119 7.26 22.84 -0.31
N GLU A 120 7.48 21.96 0.67
CA GLU A 120 7.20 22.21 2.09
C GLU A 120 8.02 23.39 2.61
N GLN A 121 9.31 23.44 2.29
CA GLN A 121 10.19 24.54 2.65
C GLN A 121 9.75 25.88 2.02
N ALA A 122 9.33 25.88 0.76
CA ALA A 122 8.80 27.07 0.10
C ALA A 122 7.51 27.57 0.77
N ALA A 123 6.62 26.65 1.15
CA ALA A 123 5.40 26.98 1.89
C ALA A 123 5.73 27.59 3.26
N GLN A 124 6.67 26.99 4.01
CA GLN A 124 7.12 27.49 5.31
C GLN A 124 7.79 28.88 5.20
N CYS A 125 8.58 29.12 4.16
CA CYS A 125 9.16 30.43 3.88
C CYS A 125 8.08 31.50 3.69
N LEU A 126 7.03 31.23 2.91
CA LEU A 126 5.92 32.17 2.71
C LEU A 126 5.17 32.45 4.02
N GLU A 127 4.98 31.44 4.85
CA GLU A 127 4.37 31.60 6.18
C GLU A 127 5.23 32.51 7.07
N MET A 128 6.55 32.30 7.13
CA MET A 128 7.46 33.17 7.88
C MET A 128 7.48 34.61 7.34
N MET A 129 7.41 34.79 6.02
CA MET A 129 7.34 36.10 5.38
C MET A 129 6.05 36.84 5.76
N ALA A 130 4.92 36.13 5.82
CA ALA A 130 3.64 36.69 6.24
C ALA A 130 3.70 37.17 7.71
N HIS A 131 4.24 36.34 8.61
CA HIS A 131 4.43 36.70 10.02
C HIS A 131 5.39 37.87 10.23
N SER A 132 6.37 38.03 9.33
CA SER A 132 7.32 39.14 9.35
C SER A 132 6.76 40.42 8.70
N GLY A 133 5.51 40.42 8.25
CA GLY A 133 4.85 41.59 7.65
C GLY A 133 5.23 41.88 6.19
N ILE A 134 5.82 40.92 5.47
CA ILE A 134 6.18 41.08 4.06
C ILE A 134 4.93 40.84 3.20
N GLY A 135 4.18 41.91 2.90
CA GLY A 135 2.90 41.81 2.20
C GLY A 135 2.93 41.15 0.81
N SER A 136 4.08 41.15 0.13
CA SER A 136 4.22 40.53 -1.21
C SER A 136 4.00 39.01 -1.20
N CYS A 137 4.18 38.32 -0.07
CA CYS A 137 3.96 36.88 0.01
C CYS A 137 2.47 36.48 -0.05
N ALA A 138 1.54 37.42 0.20
CA ALA A 138 0.10 37.15 0.14
C ALA A 138 -0.38 36.79 -1.28
N PHE A 139 0.38 37.17 -2.31
CA PHE A 139 0.06 36.90 -3.72
C PHE A 139 0.77 35.65 -4.26
N ALA A 140 1.65 35.02 -3.49
CA ALA A 140 2.36 33.82 -3.88
C ALA A 140 1.75 32.61 -3.16
N ARG A 141 1.18 31.66 -3.92
CA ARG A 141 0.67 30.40 -3.38
C ARG A 141 1.36 29.24 -4.07
N VAL A 142 2.08 28.44 -3.30
CA VAL A 142 2.77 27.24 -3.81
C VAL A 142 1.79 26.25 -4.46
N ALA A 143 0.55 26.20 -3.95
CA ALA A 143 -0.51 25.37 -4.49
C ALA A 143 -0.87 25.68 -5.95
N ASP A 144 -0.64 26.91 -6.43
CA ASP A 144 -0.98 27.32 -7.79
C ASP A 144 -0.09 26.65 -8.86
N TYR A 145 0.98 25.96 -8.43
CA TYR A 145 1.94 25.28 -9.30
C TYR A 145 1.85 23.74 -9.23
N LEU A 146 0.96 23.19 -8.40
CA LEU A 146 0.74 21.75 -8.25
C LEU A 146 -0.50 21.35 -9.06
N HIS A 147 -0.28 20.89 -10.29
CA HIS A 147 -1.33 20.43 -11.20
C HIS A 147 -1.37 18.90 -11.29
#